data_AF-A0A809QYQ8-F1
#
_entry.id   AF-A0A809QYQ8-F1
#
_cell.length_a   1.000
_cell.length_b   1.000
_cell.length_c   1.000
_cell.angle_alpha   90.00
_cell.angle_beta   90.00
_cell.angle_gamma   90.00
#
_symmetry.space_group_name_H-M   'P 1'
#
loop_
_entity.id
_entity.type
_entity.pdbx_description
1 polymer ?
#
loop_
_entity_poly.entity_id
_entity_poly.type
_entity_poly.pdbx_seq_one_letter_code
_entity_poly.pdbx_strand_id
1 'polypeptide(L)'
;MSSFPIQSTVPVTITNNSPANNDNVWVTVYGSLIINPGNNQTPAQGANYYLVPPAAGQTQVVPTAVADLPPPGPNSPDGVILPSYTLTQWGNSLSLPAPTYTGDANGNNNQQYSGRILISVGAPTQAQVSVTSTPASVSSPSPASAQDPSTGTFYDFLEFTVASNADGSINVDIDTSQVDAFGLPMQLQFFKDAAATQTYNVSFTGDTIAGSTEVTALTATTGLGQGVPVTGSVMAPGSAVVSVPVGANPTSMTLNLPATATATGAALTAVMAGPVGVLGVRDDIFNGSDMSNFATFIKEQSNKTYASPFMECLSAAPMRIVSPKDICENPNVSASDALNNYFNAQVDNFFLQYFTSPATSSPGVPANGGGKIFSLQSSAFGQSLTYSGSVTLQTDGSYALSLADASGTDSNIYTIYYPFSTQNVLADYTPVFPVAAPPAWISAAMAKESASQMIFACDAVFADNTLRGLSGAALAVQGDLENSISAAFNRGIILNDPSTWGDSSTWYPDSQPFNYWVKYWHQAGLTESGLAYAFPYDDKFGSSTNIQQSSVGNVSITLSTWGSTPMPTVTLIAPPAARKVAACNSQPALLVVVRLQLAASVILSMAVS
;
A
#
# COMPACT_ATOMS: atom_id res chain seq x y z
N MET A 1 4.81 -21.88 -27.95
CA MET A 1 4.82 -20.86 -26.89
C MET A 1 4.02 -19.68 -27.40
N SER A 2 2.91 -19.31 -26.77
CA SER A 2 2.21 -18.07 -27.11
C SER A 2 3.12 -16.90 -26.72
N SER A 3 3.57 -16.11 -27.68
CA SER A 3 4.39 -14.93 -27.41
C SER A 3 3.54 -13.88 -26.70
N PHE A 4 4.01 -13.40 -25.55
CA PHE A 4 3.47 -12.22 -24.90
C PHE A 4 3.60 -11.01 -25.84
N PRO A 5 2.54 -10.21 -26.06
CA PRO A 5 2.63 -9.01 -26.88
C PRO A 5 3.45 -7.94 -26.14
N ILE A 6 4.48 -7.42 -26.79
CA ILE A 6 5.34 -6.35 -26.27
C ILE A 6 5.48 -5.31 -27.36
N GLN A 7 5.18 -4.05 -27.05
CA GLN A 7 5.38 -2.91 -27.96
C GLN A 7 6.71 -2.23 -27.72
N SER A 8 7.11 -2.10 -26.47
CA SER A 8 8.34 -1.42 -26.03
C SER A 8 8.72 -1.90 -24.63
N THR A 9 9.83 -1.38 -24.12
CA THR A 9 10.26 -1.62 -22.74
C THR A 9 10.67 -0.32 -22.08
N VAL A 10 10.58 -0.28 -20.75
CA VAL A 10 11.15 0.81 -19.92
C VAL A 10 12.38 0.27 -19.21
N PRO A 11 13.56 0.88 -19.39
CA PRO A 11 14.74 0.50 -18.61
C PRO A 11 14.55 0.88 -17.14
N VAL A 12 14.95 -0.03 -16.25
CA VAL A 12 15.01 0.21 -14.82
C VAL A 12 16.46 0.06 -14.37
N THR A 13 17.09 1.19 -14.03
CA THR A 13 18.47 1.25 -13.54
C THR A 13 18.50 1.02 -12.04
N ILE A 14 19.29 0.04 -11.59
CA ILE A 14 19.43 -0.28 -10.17
C ILE A 14 20.81 0.14 -9.68
N THR A 15 20.86 1.10 -8.76
CA THR A 15 22.07 1.55 -8.09
C THR A 15 22.20 0.83 -6.75
N ASN A 16 23.32 0.13 -6.54
CA ASN A 16 23.59 -0.60 -5.31
C ASN A 16 24.55 0.18 -4.40
N ASN A 17 24.03 0.82 -3.34
CA ASN A 17 24.85 1.43 -2.28
C ASN A 17 24.90 0.56 -1.01
N SER A 18 24.51 -0.72 -1.09
CA SER A 18 24.73 -1.69 -0.02
C SER A 18 26.21 -2.12 0.04
N PRO A 19 26.67 -2.71 1.14
CA PRO A 19 28.04 -3.24 1.24
C PRO A 19 28.24 -4.51 0.41
N ALA A 20 27.18 -5.13 -0.11
CA ALA A 20 27.28 -6.30 -0.97
C ALA A 20 27.70 -5.90 -2.38
N ASN A 21 28.52 -6.74 -3.02
CA ASN A 21 28.78 -6.58 -4.45
C ASN A 21 27.53 -6.95 -5.28
N ASN A 22 27.50 -6.55 -6.55
CA ASN A 22 26.35 -6.81 -7.43
C ASN A 22 26.14 -8.31 -7.74
N ASP A 23 27.13 -9.16 -7.47
CA ASP A 23 26.99 -10.63 -7.56
C ASP A 23 26.25 -11.23 -6.35
N ASN A 24 26.06 -10.44 -5.29
CA ASN A 24 25.33 -10.83 -4.08
C ASN A 24 24.02 -10.04 -3.90
N VAL A 25 23.65 -9.21 -4.87
CA VAL A 25 22.32 -8.61 -4.96
C VAL A 25 21.53 -9.38 -6.00
N TRP A 26 20.38 -9.92 -5.62
CA TRP A 26 19.54 -10.77 -6.45
C TRP A 26 18.24 -10.05 -6.78
N VAL A 27 17.76 -10.24 -8.01
CA VAL A 27 16.52 -9.66 -8.50
C VAL A 27 15.64 -10.75 -9.10
N THR A 28 14.37 -10.77 -8.68
CA THR A 28 13.29 -11.61 -9.22
C THR A 28 12.18 -10.70 -9.67
N VAL A 29 11.73 -10.81 -10.93
CA VAL A 29 10.58 -10.03 -11.43
C VAL A 29 9.52 -10.99 -11.93
N TYR A 30 8.28 -10.82 -11.45
CA TYR A 30 7.14 -11.63 -11.85
C TYR A 30 5.85 -10.86 -11.73
N GLY A 31 4.81 -11.35 -12.41
CA GLY A 31 3.52 -10.67 -12.43
C GLY A 31 2.51 -11.35 -13.33
N SER A 32 1.51 -10.59 -13.76
CA SER A 32 0.43 -11.03 -14.65
C SER A 32 0.24 -10.03 -15.79
N LEU A 33 -0.08 -10.54 -16.99
CA LEU A 33 -0.67 -9.71 -18.04
C LEU A 33 -2.16 -9.54 -17.71
N ILE A 34 -2.61 -8.30 -17.56
CA ILE A 34 -4.00 -7.93 -17.31
C ILE A 34 -4.63 -7.58 -18.66
N ILE A 35 -5.76 -8.23 -19.00
CA ILE A 35 -6.54 -7.98 -20.23
C ILE A 35 -7.92 -7.45 -19.84
N ASN A 36 -8.33 -6.33 -20.44
CA ASN A 36 -9.52 -5.51 -20.15
C ASN A 36 -9.47 -4.77 -18.79
N PRO A 37 -8.76 -3.63 -18.69
CA PRO A 37 -8.78 -2.71 -17.57
C PRO A 37 -9.97 -1.73 -17.62
N GLY A 38 -10.98 -1.95 -18.47
CA GLY A 38 -12.11 -1.03 -18.60
C GLY A 38 -12.74 -0.73 -17.23
N ASN A 39 -13.19 0.51 -17.02
CA ASN A 39 -13.77 0.97 -15.75
C ASN A 39 -14.76 -0.08 -15.20
N ASN A 40 -14.51 -0.56 -13.98
CA ASN A 40 -15.41 -1.43 -13.23
C ASN A 40 -15.60 -2.85 -13.78
N GLN A 41 -14.61 -3.39 -14.50
CA GLN A 41 -14.53 -4.81 -14.84
C GLN A 41 -13.39 -5.45 -14.05
N THR A 42 -13.65 -6.56 -13.35
CA THR A 42 -12.58 -7.41 -12.81
C THR A 42 -11.79 -7.96 -14.00
N PRO A 43 -10.48 -7.70 -14.13
CA PRO A 43 -9.74 -8.16 -15.29
C PRO A 43 -9.80 -9.68 -15.43
N ALA A 44 -9.95 -10.15 -16.66
CA ALA A 44 -9.86 -11.58 -16.92
C ALA A 44 -8.43 -12.04 -16.61
N GLN A 45 -8.31 -13.10 -15.81
CA GLN A 45 -7.04 -13.68 -15.35
C GLN A 45 -6.13 -13.99 -16.55
N GLY A 46 -5.11 -13.17 -16.77
CA GLY A 46 -4.18 -13.29 -17.89
C GLY A 46 -2.83 -13.84 -17.44
N ALA A 47 -2.14 -14.50 -18.36
CA ALA A 47 -1.03 -15.41 -18.07
C ALA A 47 0.05 -14.79 -17.16
N ASN A 48 0.33 -15.47 -16.03
CA ASN A 48 1.42 -15.10 -15.14
C ASN A 48 2.77 -15.24 -15.87
N TYR A 49 3.71 -14.35 -15.57
CA TYR A 49 5.02 -14.31 -16.21
C TYR A 49 6.13 -14.04 -15.18
N TYR A 50 7.36 -14.33 -15.57
CA TYR A 50 8.57 -13.85 -14.91
C TYR A 50 9.55 -13.30 -15.95
N LEU A 51 10.49 -12.46 -15.51
CA LEU A 51 11.52 -11.90 -16.38
C LEU A 51 12.87 -12.60 -16.20
N VAL A 52 13.63 -12.67 -17.30
CA VAL A 52 15.01 -13.17 -17.31
C VAL A 52 15.96 -12.12 -17.88
N PRO A 53 17.26 -12.10 -17.49
CA PRO A 53 18.23 -11.18 -18.06
C PRO A 53 18.32 -11.28 -19.60
N PRO A 54 18.57 -10.16 -20.30
CA PRO A 54 18.74 -10.19 -21.76
C PRO A 54 19.88 -11.13 -22.16
N ALA A 55 19.56 -12.17 -22.95
CA ALA A 55 20.54 -13.05 -23.57
C ALA A 55 20.22 -13.18 -25.07
N ALA A 56 21.25 -13.30 -25.90
CA ALA A 56 21.08 -13.39 -27.35
C ALA A 56 20.12 -14.55 -27.71
N GLY A 57 19.00 -14.22 -28.34
CA GLY A 57 17.99 -15.18 -28.79
C GLY A 57 16.97 -15.63 -27.73
N GLN A 58 16.94 -15.06 -26.52
CA GLN A 58 15.92 -15.34 -25.50
C GLN A 58 14.84 -14.26 -25.42
N THR A 59 13.58 -14.68 -25.19
CA THR A 59 12.47 -13.77 -24.86
C THR A 59 12.57 -13.37 -23.39
N GLN A 60 12.65 -12.07 -23.11
CA GLN A 60 12.78 -11.53 -21.75
C GLN A 60 11.57 -11.82 -20.85
N VAL A 61 10.37 -11.92 -21.44
CA VAL A 61 9.12 -12.24 -20.73
C VAL A 61 8.81 -13.72 -20.93
N VAL A 62 8.82 -14.49 -19.84
CA VAL A 62 8.61 -15.94 -19.87
C VAL A 62 7.29 -16.30 -19.20
N PRO A 63 6.38 -17.04 -19.86
CA PRO A 63 5.17 -17.54 -19.22
C PRO A 63 5.51 -18.43 -18.04
N THR A 64 4.79 -18.27 -16.94
CA THR A 64 4.92 -19.14 -15.79
C THR A 64 4.27 -20.49 -16.13
N ALA A 65 5.08 -21.43 -16.60
CA ALA A 65 4.69 -22.81 -16.86
C ALA A 65 5.57 -23.74 -16.02
N VAL A 66 4.94 -24.58 -15.21
CA VAL A 66 5.62 -25.48 -14.27
C VAL A 66 6.58 -26.46 -14.97
N ALA A 67 6.24 -26.89 -16.19
CA ALA A 67 7.03 -27.86 -16.93
C ALA A 67 8.45 -27.39 -17.27
N ASP A 68 8.67 -26.07 -17.33
CA ASP A 68 9.94 -25.47 -17.74
C ASP A 68 10.77 -24.97 -16.53
N LEU A 69 10.24 -25.08 -15.32
CA LEU A 69 10.91 -24.64 -14.10
C LEU A 69 11.63 -25.81 -13.40
N PRO A 70 12.80 -25.55 -12.77
CA PRO A 70 13.53 -26.60 -12.09
C PRO A 70 12.70 -27.21 -10.96
N PRO A 71 12.75 -28.54 -10.76
CA PRO A 71 12.05 -29.18 -9.67
C PRO A 71 12.55 -28.64 -8.32
N PRO A 72 11.75 -28.72 -7.24
CA PRO A 72 12.16 -28.27 -5.92
C PRO A 72 13.52 -28.88 -5.56
N GLY A 73 14.49 -28.02 -5.25
CA GLY A 73 15.79 -28.47 -4.76
C GLY A 73 15.67 -29.08 -3.36
N PRO A 74 16.69 -29.81 -2.88
CA PRO A 74 16.68 -30.40 -1.52
C PRO A 74 16.55 -29.37 -0.38
N ASN A 75 16.67 -28.07 -0.69
CA ASN A 75 16.54 -26.95 0.24
C ASN A 75 15.30 -26.07 -0.01
N SER A 76 14.42 -26.42 -0.96
CA SER A 76 13.14 -25.71 -1.17
C SER A 76 12.03 -26.45 -0.41
N PRO A 77 11.45 -25.89 0.65
CA PRO A 77 10.25 -26.47 1.25
C PRO A 77 9.11 -26.37 0.23
N ASP A 78 8.65 -27.52 -0.25
CA ASP A 78 7.29 -27.74 -0.74
C ASP A 78 6.86 -27.12 -2.11
N GLY A 79 7.75 -26.46 -2.87
CA GLY A 79 7.36 -25.88 -4.18
C GLY A 79 8.47 -25.63 -5.19
N VAL A 80 8.06 -25.51 -6.46
CA VAL A 80 8.90 -25.00 -7.57
C VAL A 80 9.12 -23.51 -7.34
N ILE A 81 10.34 -23.00 -7.50
CA ILE A 81 10.67 -21.59 -7.29
C ILE A 81 10.92 -20.86 -8.61
N LEU A 82 10.58 -19.58 -8.67
CA LEU A 82 10.96 -18.73 -9.79
C LEU A 82 12.48 -18.50 -9.81
N PRO A 83 13.10 -18.39 -11.00
CA PRO A 83 14.52 -18.08 -11.09
C PRO A 83 14.78 -16.65 -10.60
N SER A 84 15.92 -16.49 -9.92
CA SER A 84 16.44 -15.20 -9.47
C SER A 84 17.83 -15.01 -10.06
N TYR A 85 18.17 -13.79 -10.45
CA TYR A 85 19.44 -13.49 -11.11
C TYR A 85 20.15 -12.35 -10.39
N THR A 86 21.48 -12.39 -10.38
CA THR A 86 22.27 -11.34 -9.73
C THR A 86 22.18 -10.03 -10.50
N LEU A 87 22.41 -8.92 -9.81
CA LEU A 87 22.39 -7.60 -10.43
C LEU A 87 23.46 -7.47 -11.53
N THR A 88 24.61 -8.15 -11.38
CA THR A 88 25.61 -8.28 -12.44
C THR A 88 25.08 -9.00 -13.68
N GLN A 89 24.29 -10.07 -13.52
CA GLN A 89 23.68 -10.78 -14.65
C GLN A 89 22.68 -9.90 -15.39
N TRP A 90 22.01 -8.99 -14.69
CA TRP A 90 21.17 -7.94 -15.28
C TRP A 90 21.97 -6.78 -15.89
N GLY A 91 23.29 -6.73 -15.77
CA GLY A 91 24.09 -5.58 -16.22
C GLY A 91 23.72 -4.28 -15.51
N ASN A 92 23.23 -4.36 -14.27
CA ASN A 92 22.69 -3.25 -13.47
C ASN A 92 21.44 -2.56 -14.04
N SER A 93 20.81 -3.14 -15.07
CA SER A 93 19.60 -2.58 -15.67
C SER A 93 18.66 -3.69 -16.12
N LEU A 94 17.46 -3.76 -15.53
CA LEU A 94 16.39 -4.60 -16.06
C LEU A 94 15.53 -3.80 -17.06
N SER A 95 14.59 -4.46 -17.74
CA SER A 95 13.64 -3.79 -18.62
C SER A 95 12.24 -4.31 -18.37
N LEU A 96 11.32 -3.41 -18.00
CA LEU A 96 9.92 -3.75 -17.81
C LEU A 96 9.20 -3.76 -19.15
N PRO A 97 8.42 -4.81 -19.47
CA PRO A 97 7.69 -4.88 -20.73
C PRO A 97 6.48 -3.94 -20.71
N ALA A 98 6.22 -3.27 -21.83
CA ALA A 98 4.98 -2.56 -22.08
C ALA A 98 4.16 -3.32 -23.13
N PRO A 99 2.86 -3.61 -22.86
CA PRO A 99 2.06 -4.39 -23.78
C PRO A 99 1.74 -3.58 -25.04
N THR A 100 1.44 -4.27 -26.14
CA THR A 100 0.96 -3.60 -27.35
C THR A 100 -0.34 -2.85 -27.07
N TYR A 101 -0.42 -1.60 -27.52
CA TYR A 101 -1.64 -0.81 -27.42
C TYR A 101 -2.76 -1.46 -28.21
N THR A 102 -3.80 -1.92 -27.51
CA THR A 102 -5.03 -2.48 -28.11
C THR A 102 -6.26 -1.70 -27.68
N GLY A 103 -6.15 -0.36 -27.75
CA GLY A 103 -7.06 0.63 -27.17
C GLY A 103 -8.55 0.32 -27.16
N ASP A 104 -9.27 0.86 -26.18
CA ASP A 104 -10.73 0.98 -26.23
C ASP A 104 -11.18 2.27 -26.95
N ALA A 105 -12.50 2.46 -27.06
CA ALA A 105 -13.09 3.65 -27.66
C ALA A 105 -12.77 4.95 -26.90
N ASN A 106 -12.23 4.87 -25.68
CA ASN A 106 -11.87 6.00 -24.82
C ASN A 106 -10.37 6.32 -24.86
N GLY A 107 -9.58 5.59 -25.66
CA GLY A 107 -8.13 5.81 -25.76
C GLY A 107 -7.30 5.09 -24.70
N ASN A 108 -7.92 4.25 -23.87
CA ASN A 108 -7.23 3.49 -22.83
C ASN A 108 -6.70 2.17 -23.40
N ASN A 109 -5.47 1.80 -23.05
CA ASN A 109 -4.95 0.50 -23.45
C ASN A 109 -5.68 -0.61 -22.72
N ASN A 110 -6.20 -1.58 -23.46
CA ASN A 110 -6.89 -2.73 -22.87
C ASN A 110 -5.95 -3.78 -22.25
N GLN A 111 -4.66 -3.49 -22.13
CA GLN A 111 -3.65 -4.40 -21.60
C GLN A 111 -2.65 -3.67 -20.71
N GLN A 112 -2.25 -4.34 -19.62
CA GLN A 112 -1.23 -3.84 -18.69
C GLN A 112 -0.38 -5.02 -18.19
N TYR A 113 0.93 -4.82 -18.04
CA TYR A 113 1.76 -5.74 -17.24
C TYR A 113 1.81 -5.21 -15.83
N SER A 114 1.42 -6.03 -14.86
CA SER A 114 1.51 -5.67 -13.43
C SER A 114 2.25 -6.76 -12.67
N GLY A 115 2.95 -6.42 -11.60
CA GLY A 115 3.79 -7.39 -10.89
C GLY A 115 4.63 -6.78 -9.78
N ARG A 116 5.65 -7.54 -9.37
CA ARG A 116 6.60 -7.15 -8.32
C ARG A 116 8.05 -7.29 -8.80
N ILE A 117 8.89 -6.35 -8.39
CA ILE A 117 10.36 -6.43 -8.46
C ILE A 117 10.84 -6.77 -7.05
N LEU A 118 11.25 -8.02 -6.82
CA LEU A 118 11.84 -8.44 -5.55
C LEU A 118 13.34 -8.26 -5.63
N ILE A 119 13.90 -7.57 -4.64
CA ILE A 119 15.35 -7.38 -4.51
C ILE A 119 15.79 -7.97 -3.19
N SER A 120 16.83 -8.79 -3.21
CA SER A 120 17.39 -9.41 -2.02
C SER A 120 18.91 -9.35 -2.00
N VAL A 121 19.50 -9.43 -0.80
CA VAL A 121 20.95 -9.30 -0.60
C VAL A 121 21.49 -10.50 0.18
N GLY A 122 22.61 -11.06 -0.29
CA GLY A 122 23.30 -12.22 0.27
C GLY A 122 22.76 -13.57 -0.20
N ALA A 123 21.46 -13.67 -0.46
CA ALA A 123 20.81 -14.87 -1.01
C ALA A 123 19.58 -14.47 -1.86
N PRO A 124 19.17 -15.29 -2.84
CA PRO A 124 17.94 -15.05 -3.60
C PRO A 124 16.69 -15.31 -2.76
N THR A 125 15.65 -14.49 -2.96
CA THR A 125 14.28 -14.81 -2.50
C THR A 125 13.72 -16.03 -3.22
N GLN A 126 12.79 -16.72 -2.56
CA GLN A 126 12.18 -17.95 -3.06
C GLN A 126 10.68 -17.75 -3.27
N ALA A 127 10.30 -17.06 -4.35
CA ALA A 127 8.90 -16.96 -4.78
C ALA A 127 8.44 -18.31 -5.37
N GLN A 128 7.38 -18.87 -4.81
CA GLN A 128 6.94 -20.24 -5.11
C GLN A 128 5.87 -20.25 -6.19
N VAL A 129 5.90 -21.23 -7.08
CA VAL A 129 4.88 -21.44 -8.10
C VAL A 129 3.94 -22.55 -7.64
N SER A 130 2.67 -22.19 -7.44
CA SER A 130 1.63 -23.16 -7.16
C SER A 130 1.22 -23.87 -8.45
N VAL A 131 1.42 -25.18 -8.45
CA VAL A 131 1.18 -26.05 -9.60
C VAL A 131 -0.26 -26.58 -9.68
N THR A 132 -1.09 -26.28 -8.67
CA THR A 132 -2.47 -26.78 -8.55
C THR A 132 -3.50 -25.78 -9.07
N SER A 133 -3.08 -24.58 -9.45
CA SER A 133 -3.92 -23.53 -10.05
C SER A 133 -3.73 -23.49 -11.57
N THR A 134 -4.81 -23.23 -12.31
CA THR A 134 -4.78 -23.00 -13.76
C THR A 134 -5.41 -21.64 -14.04
N PRO A 135 -4.65 -20.62 -14.50
CA PRO A 135 -3.19 -20.63 -14.72
C PRO A 135 -2.40 -20.77 -13.41
N ALA A 136 -1.14 -21.25 -13.51
CA ALA A 136 -0.26 -21.44 -12.36
C ALA A 136 -0.05 -20.10 -11.64
N SER A 137 -0.30 -20.06 -10.33
CA SER A 137 -0.15 -18.86 -9.51
C SER A 137 1.26 -18.77 -8.91
N VAL A 138 1.71 -17.56 -8.63
CA VAL A 138 2.97 -17.31 -7.91
C VAL A 138 2.62 -16.82 -6.51
N SER A 139 3.17 -17.48 -5.48
CA SER A 139 3.14 -17.05 -4.09
C SER A 139 4.41 -16.26 -3.79
N SER A 140 4.24 -14.98 -3.44
CA SER A 140 5.32 -14.13 -2.95
C SER A 140 5.84 -14.61 -1.59
N PRO A 141 7.10 -14.31 -1.23
CA PRO A 141 7.61 -14.52 0.13
C PRO A 141 6.74 -13.83 1.17
N SER A 142 6.31 -14.56 2.20
CA SER A 142 5.47 -14.08 3.29
C SER A 142 6.29 -13.85 4.56
N PRO A 143 6.37 -12.62 5.08
CA PRO A 143 7.05 -12.35 6.35
C PRO A 143 6.27 -12.89 7.57
N ALA A 144 4.96 -13.15 7.44
CA ALA A 144 4.12 -13.70 8.51
C ALA A 144 4.33 -15.21 8.74
N SER A 145 4.87 -15.93 7.75
CA SER A 145 5.06 -17.37 7.81
C SER A 145 6.46 -17.74 8.29
N ALA A 146 6.56 -18.36 9.47
CA ALA A 146 7.84 -18.89 9.98
C ALA A 146 8.40 -20.04 9.14
N GLN A 147 7.59 -20.63 8.24
CA GLN A 147 8.00 -21.68 7.31
C GLN A 147 8.34 -21.14 5.92
N ASP A 148 8.27 -19.82 5.70
CA ASP A 148 8.60 -19.24 4.41
C ASP A 148 10.06 -19.57 4.03
N PRO A 149 10.32 -20.04 2.80
CA PRO A 149 11.66 -20.40 2.35
C PRO A 149 12.65 -19.23 2.29
N SER A 150 12.14 -18.00 2.24
CA SER A 150 12.93 -16.77 2.26
C SER A 150 13.14 -16.25 3.69
N THR A 151 12.74 -17.01 4.72
CA THR A 151 13.09 -16.72 6.12
C THR A 151 14.61 -16.67 6.25
N GLY A 152 15.13 -15.60 6.87
CA GLY A 152 16.58 -15.37 6.99
C GLY A 152 17.22 -14.68 5.78
N THR A 153 16.45 -14.31 4.75
CA THR A 153 16.93 -13.51 3.62
C THR A 153 16.56 -12.05 3.80
N PHE A 154 17.52 -11.15 3.57
CA PHE A 154 17.26 -9.71 3.45
C PHE A 154 16.64 -9.43 2.11
N TYR A 155 15.38 -8.99 2.09
CA TYR A 155 14.71 -8.63 0.86
C TYR A 155 13.69 -7.54 1.10
N ASP A 156 13.33 -6.87 0.02
CA ASP A 156 12.20 -5.96 -0.08
C ASP A 156 11.64 -6.03 -1.51
N PHE A 157 10.56 -5.31 -1.79
CA PHE A 157 9.96 -5.31 -3.12
C PHE A 157 9.40 -3.95 -3.53
N LEU A 158 9.23 -3.80 -4.84
CA LEU A 158 8.47 -2.74 -5.46
C LEU A 158 7.30 -3.35 -6.21
N GLU A 159 6.13 -2.72 -6.16
CA GLU A 159 4.98 -3.09 -6.98
C GLU A 159 4.97 -2.22 -8.24
N PHE A 160 4.55 -2.78 -9.37
CA PHE A 160 4.55 -2.03 -10.62
C PHE A 160 3.36 -2.37 -11.51
N THR A 161 2.98 -1.39 -12.34
CA THR A 161 2.11 -1.55 -13.49
C THR A 161 2.66 -0.75 -14.67
N VAL A 162 2.70 -1.37 -15.85
CA VAL A 162 3.17 -0.75 -17.11
C VAL A 162 2.12 -0.91 -18.21
N ALA A 163 1.81 0.20 -18.88
CA ALA A 163 0.88 0.26 -20.00
C ALA A 163 1.46 1.13 -21.13
N SER A 164 1.17 0.81 -22.38
CA SER A 164 1.49 1.68 -23.53
C SER A 164 0.31 2.58 -23.88
N ASN A 165 0.56 3.79 -24.37
CA ASN A 165 -0.45 4.70 -24.93
C ASN A 165 -0.56 4.57 -26.46
N ALA A 166 -1.61 5.18 -27.03
CA ALA A 166 -1.86 5.21 -28.47
C ALA A 166 -0.72 5.86 -29.27
N ASP A 167 -0.05 6.86 -28.69
CA ASP A 167 1.08 7.59 -29.29
C ASP A 167 2.42 6.85 -29.13
N GLY A 168 2.43 5.69 -28.47
CA GLY A 168 3.61 4.88 -28.21
C GLY A 168 4.41 5.29 -26.97
N SER A 169 3.99 6.33 -26.25
CA SER A 169 4.54 6.63 -24.92
C SER A 169 4.14 5.54 -23.91
N ILE A 170 4.91 5.42 -22.83
CA ILE A 170 4.71 4.38 -21.81
C ILE A 170 4.27 5.03 -20.51
N ASN A 171 3.20 4.52 -19.93
CA ASN A 171 2.77 4.81 -18.57
C ASN A 171 3.35 3.78 -17.62
N VAL A 172 3.90 4.28 -16.52
CA VAL A 172 4.47 3.46 -15.46
C VAL A 172 3.88 3.93 -14.14
N ASP A 173 3.48 2.96 -13.33
CA ASP A 173 3.06 3.13 -11.95
C ASP A 173 3.93 2.22 -11.09
N ILE A 174 4.69 2.78 -10.13
CA ILE A 174 5.58 2.02 -9.24
C ILE A 174 5.59 2.67 -7.87
N ASP A 175 5.60 1.84 -6.83
CA ASP A 175 5.78 2.24 -5.44
C ASP A 175 6.84 1.39 -4.72
N THR A 176 7.39 1.96 -3.64
CA THR A 176 8.05 1.18 -2.58
C THR A 176 7.03 0.92 -1.48
N SER A 177 6.95 -0.30 -0.93
CA SER A 177 5.92 -0.64 0.04
C SER A 177 6.46 -1.03 1.41
N GLN A 178 5.75 -0.61 2.46
CA GLN A 178 5.92 -1.04 3.86
C GLN A 178 4.61 -1.64 4.39
N VAL A 179 3.70 -2.06 3.51
CA VAL A 179 2.41 -2.67 3.91
C VAL A 179 2.61 -3.99 4.64
N ASP A 180 3.53 -4.81 4.15
CA ASP A 180 3.79 -6.16 4.67
C ASP A 180 4.97 -6.13 5.66
N ALA A 181 6.09 -5.53 5.25
CA ALA A 181 7.30 -5.45 6.06
C ALA A 181 8.26 -4.36 5.53
N PHE A 182 9.33 -4.11 6.27
CA PHE A 182 10.51 -3.39 5.81
C PHE A 182 11.74 -4.26 5.97
N GLY A 183 12.48 -4.47 4.89
CA GLY A 183 13.74 -5.23 4.89
C GLY A 183 14.93 -4.43 4.35
N LEU A 184 14.75 -3.72 3.24
CA LEU A 184 15.80 -2.97 2.56
C LEU A 184 15.37 -1.50 2.35
N PRO A 185 16.20 -0.51 2.72
CA PRO A 185 15.92 0.86 2.35
C PRO A 185 16.13 1.05 0.85
N MET A 186 15.08 1.49 0.15
CA MET A 186 15.09 1.72 -1.30
C MET A 186 14.50 3.07 -1.62
N GLN A 187 15.04 3.72 -2.66
CA GLN A 187 14.48 4.91 -3.26
C GLN A 187 14.08 4.66 -4.72
N LEU A 188 13.06 5.38 -5.19
CA LEU A 188 12.49 5.27 -6.52
C LEU A 188 12.39 6.65 -7.18
N GLN A 189 12.80 6.78 -8.45
CA GLN A 189 12.65 8.03 -9.23
C GLN A 189 12.46 7.74 -10.72
N PHE A 190 11.63 8.51 -11.42
CA PHE A 190 11.42 8.40 -12.86
C PHE A 190 12.08 9.54 -13.63
N PHE A 191 12.43 9.25 -14.88
CA PHE A 191 13.07 10.18 -15.79
C PHE A 191 12.39 10.17 -17.15
N LYS A 192 12.40 11.33 -17.82
CA LYS A 192 11.85 11.52 -19.17
C LYS A 192 12.67 10.82 -20.24
N ASP A 193 13.96 10.64 -20.00
CA ASP A 193 14.91 10.10 -20.96
C ASP A 193 15.53 8.78 -20.49
N ALA A 194 15.90 7.94 -21.45
CA ALA A 194 16.47 6.62 -21.17
C ALA A 194 17.81 6.68 -20.42
N ALA A 195 18.54 7.79 -20.52
CA ALA A 195 19.82 8.00 -19.85
C ALA A 195 19.68 8.44 -18.38
N ALA A 196 18.45 8.61 -17.87
CA ALA A 196 18.16 9.04 -16.50
C ALA A 196 18.81 10.40 -16.14
N THR A 197 18.69 11.39 -17.03
CA THR A 197 19.29 12.73 -16.83
C THR A 197 18.25 13.84 -16.72
N GLN A 198 17.04 13.63 -17.20
CA GLN A 198 15.96 14.63 -17.25
C GLN A 198 14.82 14.22 -16.31
N THR A 199 14.71 14.93 -15.18
CA THR A 199 13.62 14.72 -14.21
C THR A 199 12.30 15.36 -14.67
N TYR A 200 11.22 15.05 -13.96
CA TYR A 200 9.91 15.66 -14.16
C TYR A 200 9.70 16.96 -13.37
N ASN A 201 10.70 17.38 -12.58
CA ASN A 201 10.60 18.55 -11.71
C ASN A 201 10.19 19.81 -12.46
N VAL A 202 9.35 20.61 -11.82
CA VAL A 202 8.84 21.87 -12.35
C VAL A 202 9.29 23.01 -11.46
N SER A 203 10.02 23.98 -12.01
CA SER A 203 10.37 25.21 -11.31
C SER A 203 9.26 26.24 -11.42
N PHE A 204 8.94 26.89 -10.31
CA PHE A 204 7.94 27.96 -10.23
C PHE A 204 8.37 29.01 -9.20
N THR A 205 7.61 30.10 -9.11
CA THR A 205 7.80 31.10 -8.05
C THR A 205 6.51 31.36 -7.31
N GLY A 206 6.61 31.81 -6.06
CA GLY A 206 5.46 32.20 -5.25
C GLY A 206 5.84 33.06 -4.05
N ASP A 207 4.87 33.79 -3.52
CA ASP A 207 4.99 34.60 -2.32
C ASP A 207 4.72 33.74 -1.08
N THR A 208 5.60 33.84 -0.09
CA THR A 208 5.57 33.07 1.16
C THR A 208 5.57 33.99 2.37
N ILE A 209 4.96 33.54 3.46
CA ILE A 209 5.00 34.20 4.77
C ILE A 209 5.52 33.20 5.79
N ALA A 210 6.54 33.57 6.56
CA ALA A 210 7.08 32.71 7.61
C ALA A 210 5.99 32.28 8.59
N GLY A 211 5.87 30.98 8.84
CA GLY A 211 4.82 30.42 9.71
C GLY A 211 3.47 30.18 9.03
N SER A 212 3.31 30.56 7.75
CA SER A 212 2.10 30.27 6.96
C SER A 212 2.29 29.04 6.09
N THR A 213 1.24 28.23 5.96
CA THR A 213 1.16 27.13 4.98
C THR A 213 0.72 27.59 3.60
N GLU A 214 0.27 28.83 3.45
CA GLU A 214 -0.17 29.36 2.16
C GLU A 214 1.00 29.93 1.35
N VAL A 215 1.04 29.56 0.08
CA VAL A 215 1.89 30.19 -0.95
C VAL A 215 0.98 30.86 -1.97
N THR A 216 1.26 32.10 -2.32
CA THR A 216 0.43 32.91 -3.25
C THR A 216 1.25 33.38 -4.45
N ALA A 217 0.64 34.16 -5.35
CA ALA A 217 1.28 34.71 -6.54
C ALA A 217 2.03 33.69 -7.42
N LEU A 218 1.49 32.47 -7.57
CA LEU A 218 2.13 31.40 -8.33
C LEU A 218 2.29 31.76 -9.82
N THR A 219 3.49 31.55 -10.38
CA THR A 219 3.80 31.88 -11.78
C THR A 219 3.79 30.69 -12.75
N ALA A 220 3.76 29.46 -12.25
CA ALA A 220 3.66 28.23 -13.04
C ALA A 220 3.06 27.12 -12.17
N THR A 221 1.94 26.55 -12.59
CA THR A 221 1.18 25.61 -11.75
C THR A 221 0.88 24.27 -12.42
N THR A 222 1.31 24.10 -13.68
CA THR A 222 1.19 22.82 -14.38
C THR A 222 1.97 21.75 -13.61
N GLY A 223 1.28 20.68 -13.21
CA GLY A 223 1.86 19.58 -12.44
C GLY A 223 1.78 19.74 -10.92
N LEU A 224 1.30 20.86 -10.38
CA LEU A 224 1.00 20.95 -8.94
C LEU A 224 -0.28 20.16 -8.64
N GLY A 225 -0.16 19.16 -7.77
CA GLY A 225 -1.27 18.36 -7.26
C GLY A 225 -1.06 18.06 -5.78
N GLN A 226 -2.10 17.58 -5.10
CA GLN A 226 -2.00 17.15 -3.70
C GLN A 226 -0.93 16.05 -3.55
N GLY A 227 -0.14 16.11 -2.48
CA GLY A 227 0.96 15.19 -2.17
C GLY A 227 2.29 15.55 -2.85
N VAL A 228 2.30 16.44 -3.86
CA VAL A 228 3.53 16.79 -4.57
C VAL A 228 4.51 17.50 -3.63
N PRO A 229 5.74 16.96 -3.44
CA PRO A 229 6.75 17.62 -2.63
C PRO A 229 7.20 18.94 -3.26
N VAL A 230 7.41 19.96 -2.41
CA VAL A 230 7.87 21.28 -2.80
C VAL A 230 9.15 21.61 -2.04
N THR A 231 10.18 21.99 -2.79
CA THR A 231 11.48 22.39 -2.24
C THR A 231 11.79 23.84 -2.58
N GLY A 232 12.62 24.46 -1.75
CA GLY A 232 13.07 25.84 -1.90
C GLY A 232 13.76 26.32 -0.62
N SER A 233 14.56 27.39 -0.72
CA SER A 233 15.29 27.92 0.45
C SER A 233 14.39 28.44 1.58
N VAL A 234 13.13 28.71 1.26
CA VAL A 234 12.10 29.20 2.20
C VAL A 234 11.12 28.11 2.63
N MET A 235 11.35 26.85 2.23
CA MET A 235 10.47 25.72 2.55
C MET A 235 11.05 24.88 3.68
N ALA A 236 10.18 24.38 4.54
CA ALA A 236 10.57 23.38 5.53
C ALA A 236 10.90 22.05 4.80
N PRO A 237 11.92 21.29 5.24
CA PRO A 237 12.13 19.94 4.75
C PRO A 237 10.85 19.09 4.90
N GLY A 238 10.44 18.39 3.85
CA GLY A 238 9.18 17.62 3.82
C GLY A 238 7.93 18.43 3.48
N SER A 239 8.07 19.69 3.04
CA SER A 239 6.93 20.46 2.52
C SER A 239 6.35 19.77 1.28
N ALA A 240 5.03 19.61 1.26
CA ALA A 240 4.25 19.03 0.17
C ALA A 240 2.92 19.76 0.04
N VAL A 241 2.36 19.75 -1.17
CA VAL A 241 1.07 20.39 -1.48
C VAL A 241 -0.07 19.64 -0.81
N VAL A 242 -0.87 20.33 0.00
CA VAL A 242 -2.14 19.81 0.57
C VAL A 242 -3.29 20.08 -0.38
N SER A 243 -3.35 21.29 -0.94
CA SER A 243 -4.41 21.68 -1.85
C SER A 243 -3.95 22.75 -2.82
N VAL A 244 -4.48 22.69 -4.03
CA VAL A 244 -4.38 23.75 -5.03
C VAL A 244 -5.80 24.12 -5.44
N PRO A 245 -6.21 25.41 -5.40
CA PRO A 245 -7.54 25.81 -5.83
C PRO A 245 -7.83 25.35 -7.26
N VAL A 246 -9.05 24.85 -7.49
CA VAL A 246 -9.47 24.32 -8.79
C VAL A 246 -9.58 25.47 -9.80
N GLY A 247 -8.80 25.41 -10.89
CA GLY A 247 -8.79 26.40 -11.96
C GLY A 247 -7.64 26.20 -12.93
N ALA A 248 -7.71 26.77 -14.14
CA ALA A 248 -6.67 26.58 -15.17
C ALA A 248 -5.32 27.22 -14.81
N ASN A 249 -5.29 28.14 -13.84
CA ASN A 249 -4.10 28.86 -13.37
C ASN A 249 -4.28 29.24 -11.88
N PRO A 250 -4.14 28.28 -10.95
CA PRO A 250 -4.19 28.60 -9.53
C PRO A 250 -3.14 29.65 -9.20
N THR A 251 -3.53 30.64 -8.41
CA THR A 251 -2.63 31.71 -7.95
C THR A 251 -2.12 31.47 -6.54
N SER A 252 -2.59 30.40 -5.90
CA SER A 252 -2.15 29.98 -4.57
C SER A 252 -2.14 28.46 -4.44
N MET A 253 -1.48 27.98 -3.39
CA MET A 253 -1.52 26.60 -2.91
C MET A 253 -1.37 26.59 -1.39
N THR A 254 -1.78 25.49 -0.76
CA THR A 254 -1.58 25.24 0.66
C THR A 254 -0.60 24.08 0.82
N LEU A 255 0.34 24.21 1.75
CA LEU A 255 1.33 23.20 2.10
C LEU A 255 0.97 22.49 3.42
N ASN A 256 1.53 21.30 3.63
CA ASN A 256 1.41 20.57 4.91
C ASN A 256 2.25 21.20 6.03
N LEU A 257 3.34 21.90 5.66
CA LEU A 257 4.26 22.54 6.59
C LEU A 257 4.34 24.05 6.28
N PRO A 258 4.46 24.89 7.32
CA PRO A 258 4.59 26.31 7.12
C PRO A 258 5.94 26.68 6.49
N ALA A 259 5.94 27.71 5.65
CA ALA A 259 7.16 28.29 5.10
C ALA A 259 8.09 28.78 6.23
N THR A 260 9.39 28.61 6.05
CA THR A 260 10.41 28.96 7.06
C THR A 260 10.81 30.44 7.01
N ALA A 261 10.46 31.15 5.93
CA ALA A 261 10.76 32.56 5.74
C ALA A 261 9.68 33.27 4.93
N THR A 262 9.62 34.60 5.07
CA THR A 262 8.79 35.48 4.23
C THR A 262 9.59 35.93 3.03
N ALA A 263 9.08 35.71 1.81
CA ALA A 263 9.72 36.13 0.57
C ALA A 263 8.69 36.37 -0.53
N THR A 264 8.95 37.37 -1.37
CA THR A 264 8.19 37.64 -2.61
C THR A 264 8.88 36.97 -3.79
N GLY A 265 8.14 36.21 -4.60
CA GLY A 265 8.68 35.51 -5.77
C GLY A 265 9.77 34.49 -5.42
N ALA A 266 9.63 33.79 -4.30
CA ALA A 266 10.57 32.75 -3.88
C ALA A 266 10.69 31.70 -5.00
N ALA A 267 11.92 31.29 -5.33
CA ALA A 267 12.16 30.22 -6.28
C ALA A 267 11.87 28.87 -5.63
N LEU A 268 10.90 28.14 -6.18
CA LEU A 268 10.40 26.87 -5.67
C LEU A 268 10.48 25.80 -6.75
N THR A 269 10.56 24.54 -6.33
CA THR A 269 10.57 23.39 -7.23
C THR A 269 9.57 22.35 -6.75
N ALA A 270 8.63 22.00 -7.62
CA ALA A 270 7.77 20.84 -7.45
C ALA A 270 8.56 19.61 -7.89
N VAL A 271 8.77 18.68 -6.96
CA VAL A 271 9.51 17.43 -7.21
C VAL A 271 8.51 16.41 -7.73
N MET A 272 8.56 16.14 -9.02
CA MET A 272 7.60 15.27 -9.70
C MET A 272 8.26 13.94 -10.04
N ALA A 273 7.49 12.86 -9.89
CA ALA A 273 7.94 11.51 -10.20
C ALA A 273 9.23 11.08 -9.46
N GLY A 274 9.32 11.46 -8.18
CA GLY A 274 10.39 11.07 -7.27
C GLY A 274 11.58 12.04 -7.19
N PRO A 275 12.52 11.79 -6.26
CA PRO A 275 12.64 10.56 -5.48
C PRO A 275 11.51 10.37 -4.46
N VAL A 276 11.21 9.10 -4.15
CA VAL A 276 10.38 8.65 -3.01
C VAL A 276 11.05 7.43 -2.37
N GLY A 277 10.64 7.05 -1.16
CA GLY A 277 11.12 5.85 -0.45
C GLY A 277 11.99 6.16 0.77
N VAL A 278 12.73 5.16 1.25
CA VAL A 278 13.44 5.22 2.54
C VAL A 278 14.87 5.76 2.37
N LEU A 279 15.14 6.89 3.04
CA LEU A 279 16.45 7.55 3.12
C LEU A 279 17.34 6.97 4.23
N GLY A 280 16.72 6.44 5.28
CA GLY A 280 17.40 5.95 6.47
C GLY A 280 18.46 4.88 6.16
N VAL A 281 19.55 4.93 6.93
CA VAL A 281 20.58 3.89 6.89
C VAL A 281 20.00 2.64 7.56
N ARG A 282 20.15 1.49 6.91
CA ARG A 282 19.57 0.23 7.40
C ARG A 282 19.99 -0.06 8.85
N ASP A 283 21.27 0.05 9.17
CA ASP A 283 21.77 -0.20 10.52
C ASP A 283 21.16 0.73 11.56
N ASP A 284 20.90 1.99 11.23
CA ASP A 284 20.27 2.92 12.17
C ASP A 284 18.82 2.51 12.43
N ILE A 285 18.10 2.08 11.39
CA ILE A 285 16.72 1.58 11.51
C ILE A 285 16.59 0.36 12.44
N PHE A 286 17.53 -0.58 12.35
CA PHE A 286 17.48 -1.80 13.15
C PHE A 286 18.21 -1.70 14.49
N ASN A 287 19.35 -1.00 14.55
CA ASN A 287 20.31 -1.03 15.65
C ASN A 287 20.68 0.36 16.20
N GLY A 288 20.20 1.44 15.57
CA GLY A 288 20.49 2.81 16.00
C GLY A 288 19.92 3.14 17.39
N SER A 289 20.37 4.27 17.92
CA SER A 289 19.97 4.77 19.24
C SER A 289 19.12 6.05 19.18
N ASP A 290 18.74 6.50 17.99
CA ASP A 290 17.91 7.69 17.79
C ASP A 290 16.53 7.31 17.24
N MET A 291 15.74 8.31 16.87
CA MET A 291 14.37 8.16 16.38
C MET A 291 14.26 7.43 15.04
N SER A 292 15.37 7.29 14.31
CA SER A 292 15.44 6.48 13.10
C SER A 292 15.37 4.99 13.42
N ASN A 293 15.66 4.58 14.66
CA ASN A 293 15.52 3.19 15.11
C ASN A 293 14.09 2.89 15.54
N PHE A 294 13.48 1.86 14.97
CA PHE A 294 12.07 1.53 15.26
C PHE A 294 11.81 1.22 16.74
N ALA A 295 12.69 0.46 17.39
CA ALA A 295 12.53 0.10 18.81
C ALA A 295 12.64 1.34 19.72
N THR A 296 13.60 2.21 19.44
CA THR A 296 13.76 3.50 20.13
C THR A 296 12.55 4.38 19.89
N PHE A 297 12.04 4.43 18.65
CA PHE A 297 10.82 5.16 18.33
C PHE A 297 9.63 4.78 19.19
N ILE A 298 9.30 3.48 19.25
CA ILE A 298 8.21 2.99 20.08
C ILE A 298 8.46 3.30 21.58
N LYS A 299 9.71 3.18 22.05
CA LYS A 299 10.12 3.52 23.43
C LYS A 299 10.14 5.01 23.74
N GLU A 300 10.05 5.90 22.78
CA GLU A 300 10.00 7.35 23.01
C GLU A 300 8.61 7.98 22.85
N GLN A 301 7.63 7.24 22.29
CA GLN A 301 6.24 7.73 22.18
C GLN A 301 5.63 8.15 23.53
N SER A 302 4.96 9.30 23.58
CA SER A 302 4.36 9.85 24.80
C SER A 302 3.29 8.94 25.41
N ASN A 303 2.50 8.25 24.58
CA ASN A 303 1.46 7.32 25.01
C ASN A 303 1.90 5.86 24.90
N LYS A 304 2.62 5.40 25.93
CA LYS A 304 3.21 4.05 26.00
C LYS A 304 2.19 2.91 25.93
N THR A 305 0.99 3.12 26.46
CA THR A 305 -0.09 2.11 26.45
C THR A 305 -0.48 1.75 25.03
N TYR A 306 -0.59 2.73 24.14
CA TYR A 306 -0.94 2.50 22.73
C TYR A 306 0.28 2.18 21.85
N ALA A 307 1.48 2.58 22.23
CA ALA A 307 2.67 2.32 21.43
C ALA A 307 3.25 0.91 21.68
N SER A 308 3.21 0.39 22.91
CA SER A 308 3.92 -0.84 23.27
C SER A 308 3.57 -2.10 22.46
N PRO A 309 2.32 -2.33 22.00
CA PRO A 309 1.99 -3.50 21.17
C PRO A 309 2.82 -3.58 19.87
N PHE A 310 3.23 -2.43 19.32
CA PHE A 310 4.01 -2.39 18.07
C PHE A 310 5.46 -2.88 18.25
N MET A 311 5.93 -3.17 19.46
CA MET A 311 7.21 -3.88 19.64
C MET A 311 7.19 -5.27 19.00
N GLU A 312 6.02 -5.88 18.80
CA GLU A 312 5.85 -7.18 18.13
C GLU A 312 6.28 -7.14 16.64
N CYS A 313 6.26 -5.96 16.01
CA CYS A 313 6.76 -5.75 14.65
C CYS A 313 8.25 -6.12 14.49
N LEU A 314 9.02 -6.20 15.59
CA LEU A 314 10.43 -6.63 15.58
C LEU A 314 10.61 -8.15 15.63
N SER A 315 9.55 -8.94 15.53
CA SER A 315 9.58 -10.41 15.64
C SER A 315 10.51 -11.11 14.63
N ALA A 316 10.72 -10.51 13.45
CA ALA A 316 11.61 -11.01 12.41
C ALA A 316 12.93 -10.22 12.29
N ALA A 317 13.24 -9.36 13.26
CA ALA A 317 14.50 -8.62 13.28
C ALA A 317 15.69 -9.58 13.50
N PRO A 318 16.88 -9.27 12.96
CA PRO A 318 17.22 -8.07 12.20
C PRO A 318 17.00 -8.23 10.68
N MET A 319 16.33 -9.30 10.22
CA MET A 319 16.12 -9.53 8.79
C MET A 319 15.12 -8.52 8.21
N ARG A 320 14.05 -8.27 8.95
CA ARG A 320 13.00 -7.30 8.62
C ARG A 320 12.26 -6.83 9.86
N ILE A 321 11.51 -5.75 9.71
CA ILE A 321 10.47 -5.33 10.65
C ILE A 321 9.12 -5.64 9.97
N VAL A 322 8.24 -6.37 10.63
CA VAL A 322 6.97 -6.86 10.09
C VAL A 322 5.85 -5.89 10.45
N SER A 323 4.96 -5.59 9.51
CA SER A 323 3.85 -4.67 9.74
C SER A 323 2.85 -5.25 10.74
N PRO A 324 2.04 -4.42 11.42
CA PRO A 324 1.00 -4.91 12.32
C PRO A 324 -0.06 -5.78 11.59
N LYS A 325 -0.29 -5.55 10.28
CA LYS A 325 -1.15 -6.40 9.43
C LYS A 325 -0.63 -7.83 9.45
N ASP A 326 0.63 -8.03 9.08
CA ASP A 326 1.23 -9.36 8.95
C ASP A 326 1.45 -10.04 10.30
N ILE A 327 1.62 -9.28 11.39
CA ILE A 327 1.57 -9.82 12.75
C ILE A 327 0.17 -10.37 13.06
N CYS A 328 -0.90 -9.63 12.76
CA CYS A 328 -2.27 -10.08 13.04
C CYS A 328 -2.71 -11.27 12.17
N GLU A 329 -2.23 -11.34 10.92
CA GLU A 329 -2.54 -12.43 9.98
C GLU A 329 -1.87 -13.77 10.36
N ASN A 330 -0.86 -13.76 11.23
CA ASN A 330 -0.12 -14.96 11.56
C ASN A 330 -1.01 -15.95 12.34
N PRO A 331 -1.26 -17.17 11.80
CA PRO A 331 -2.18 -18.13 12.40
C PRO A 331 -1.71 -18.73 13.73
N ASN A 332 -0.46 -18.46 14.14
CA ASN A 332 0.11 -18.88 15.42
C ASN A 332 -0.04 -17.81 16.52
N VAL A 333 -0.54 -16.63 16.19
CA VAL A 333 -0.79 -15.53 17.11
C VAL A 333 -2.15 -15.77 17.75
N SER A 334 -2.18 -15.76 19.08
CA SER A 334 -3.34 -16.08 19.88
C SER A 334 -4.41 -14.99 19.79
N ALA A 335 -5.67 -15.38 19.96
CA ALA A 335 -6.81 -14.47 20.11
C ALA A 335 -6.69 -13.46 21.28
N SER A 336 -5.61 -13.48 22.07
CA SER A 336 -5.32 -12.58 23.19
C SER A 336 -4.21 -11.56 22.91
N ASP A 337 -3.73 -11.45 21.67
CA ASP A 337 -2.61 -10.57 21.35
C ASP A 337 -3.02 -9.10 21.25
N ALA A 338 -2.17 -8.22 21.79
CA ALA A 338 -2.51 -6.83 22.04
C ALA A 338 -2.82 -6.05 20.75
N LEU A 339 -2.21 -6.43 19.62
CA LEU A 339 -2.51 -5.86 18.31
C LEU A 339 -3.88 -6.27 17.77
N ASN A 340 -4.32 -7.52 18.00
CA ASN A 340 -5.64 -7.99 17.54
C ASN A 340 -6.81 -7.28 18.27
N ASN A 341 -6.59 -6.84 19.51
CA ASN A 341 -7.57 -6.07 20.30
C ASN A 341 -7.38 -4.54 20.21
N TYR A 342 -6.39 -4.06 19.47
CA TYR A 342 -5.89 -2.68 19.53
C TYR A 342 -6.95 -1.60 19.25
N PHE A 343 -7.73 -1.77 18.19
CA PHE A 343 -8.70 -0.77 17.73
C PHE A 343 -10.12 -1.01 18.25
N ASN A 344 -10.36 -2.07 19.03
CA ASN A 344 -11.71 -2.50 19.37
C ASN A 344 -12.56 -1.40 20.01
N ALA A 345 -12.02 -0.73 21.03
CA ALA A 345 -12.71 0.37 21.71
C ALA A 345 -12.93 1.60 20.80
N GLN A 346 -12.02 1.87 19.87
CA GLN A 346 -12.15 2.99 18.95
C GLN A 346 -13.22 2.72 17.89
N VAL A 347 -13.32 1.49 17.40
CA VAL A 347 -14.43 1.03 16.54
C VAL A 347 -15.76 1.24 17.25
N ASP A 348 -15.88 0.80 18.50
CA ASP A 348 -17.11 1.00 19.28
C ASP A 348 -17.46 2.47 19.44
N ASN A 349 -16.49 3.32 19.77
CA ASN A 349 -16.69 4.76 19.88
C ASN A 349 -17.13 5.38 18.56
N PHE A 350 -16.55 4.97 17.43
CA PHE A 350 -16.93 5.45 16.11
C PHE A 350 -18.39 5.10 15.79
N PHE A 351 -18.78 3.83 15.92
CA PHE A 351 -20.15 3.41 15.64
C PHE A 351 -21.16 4.03 16.62
N LEU A 352 -20.80 4.12 17.91
CA LEU A 352 -21.64 4.73 18.94
C LEU A 352 -21.86 6.23 18.69
N GLN A 353 -20.84 6.97 18.22
CA GLN A 353 -20.92 8.40 17.91
C GLN A 353 -22.02 8.71 16.89
N TYR A 354 -22.21 7.82 15.90
CA TYR A 354 -23.15 8.00 14.80
C TYR A 354 -24.43 7.15 14.93
N PHE A 355 -24.63 6.45 16.05
CA PHE A 355 -25.83 5.66 16.31
C PHE A 355 -27.02 6.54 16.75
N THR A 356 -28.18 6.33 16.14
CA THR A 356 -29.36 7.22 16.27
C THR A 356 -30.60 6.59 16.91
N SER A 357 -30.56 5.35 17.41
CA SER A 357 -31.75 4.68 18.00
C SER A 357 -31.91 4.94 19.51
N PRO A 358 -33.15 5.01 20.05
CA PRO A 358 -33.44 5.67 21.32
C PRO A 358 -33.29 4.76 22.54
N ALA A 359 -33.25 5.41 23.71
CA ALA A 359 -33.03 4.91 25.07
C ALA A 359 -33.86 3.72 25.59
N THR A 360 -34.60 2.96 24.78
CA THR A 360 -35.44 1.85 25.29
C THR A 360 -35.70 0.64 24.37
N SER A 361 -35.15 0.51 23.15
CA SER A 361 -35.62 -0.57 22.22
C SER A 361 -34.60 -1.62 21.74
N SER A 362 -33.31 -1.51 22.03
CA SER A 362 -32.35 -2.60 21.77
C SER A 362 -31.82 -3.16 23.09
N PRO A 363 -32.21 -4.39 23.50
CA PRO A 363 -31.66 -5.03 24.68
C PRO A 363 -30.13 -5.11 24.59
N GLY A 364 -29.44 -4.50 25.55
CA GLY A 364 -27.98 -4.62 25.68
C GLY A 364 -27.13 -3.52 25.01
N VAL A 365 -27.71 -2.54 24.32
CA VAL A 365 -26.97 -1.36 23.81
C VAL A 365 -27.04 -0.22 24.85
N PRO A 366 -25.96 0.54 25.11
CA PRO A 366 -26.02 1.73 25.94
C PRO A 366 -27.12 2.69 25.47
N ALA A 367 -27.90 3.21 26.42
CA ALA A 367 -29.15 3.94 26.15
C ALA A 367 -28.99 5.24 25.34
N ASN A 368 -27.77 5.74 25.11
CA ASN A 368 -27.52 6.99 24.40
C ASN A 368 -26.34 6.83 23.42
N GLY A 369 -26.62 6.65 22.13
CA GLY A 369 -25.65 6.93 21.08
C GLY A 369 -25.34 8.43 20.98
N GLY A 370 -24.26 8.80 20.30
CA GLY A 370 -23.89 10.20 20.09
C GLY A 370 -24.88 10.97 19.23
N GLY A 371 -25.75 10.28 18.48
CA GLY A 371 -26.81 10.87 17.67
C GLY A 371 -26.31 11.76 16.53
N LYS A 372 -25.01 11.75 16.24
CA LYS A 372 -24.43 12.55 15.17
C LYS A 372 -24.78 11.95 13.81
N ILE A 373 -24.83 12.82 12.81
CA ILE A 373 -24.86 12.41 11.41
C ILE A 373 -23.42 12.40 10.91
N PHE A 374 -22.97 11.26 10.42
CA PHE A 374 -21.69 11.16 9.72
C PHE A 374 -21.83 11.84 8.36
N SER A 375 -20.79 12.54 7.90
CA SER A 375 -20.76 13.20 6.61
C SER A 375 -19.35 13.15 6.04
N LEU A 376 -19.19 12.60 4.85
CA LEU A 376 -17.90 12.46 4.16
C LEU A 376 -18.06 12.79 2.68
N GLN A 377 -17.06 13.43 2.10
CA GLN A 377 -17.04 13.74 0.67
C GLN A 377 -16.33 12.63 -0.12
N SER A 378 -16.91 12.25 -1.25
CA SER A 378 -16.26 11.38 -2.24
C SER A 378 -16.28 12.06 -3.61
N SER A 379 -15.15 11.98 -4.32
CA SER A 379 -15.00 12.48 -5.69
C SER A 379 -15.05 11.36 -6.74
N ALA A 380 -15.28 10.11 -6.31
CA ALA A 380 -15.24 8.94 -7.19
C ALA A 380 -16.32 8.93 -8.28
N PHE A 381 -17.38 9.73 -8.11
CA PHE A 381 -18.49 9.86 -9.06
C PHE A 381 -18.20 10.85 -10.22
N GLY A 382 -16.94 11.27 -10.41
CA GLY A 382 -16.56 12.29 -11.40
C GLY A 382 -16.91 13.74 -10.98
N GLN A 383 -17.54 13.89 -9.82
CA GLN A 383 -17.80 15.13 -9.12
C GLN A 383 -17.75 14.88 -7.62
N SER A 384 -17.50 15.93 -6.84
CA SER A 384 -17.41 15.82 -5.39
C SER A 384 -18.81 15.83 -4.75
N LEU A 385 -19.28 14.67 -4.30
CA LEU A 385 -20.57 14.47 -3.62
C LEU A 385 -20.37 14.25 -2.12
N THR A 386 -21.34 14.68 -1.31
CA THR A 386 -21.33 14.47 0.14
C THR A 386 -22.27 13.34 0.52
N TYR A 387 -21.72 12.30 1.12
CA TYR A 387 -22.44 11.14 1.60
C TYR A 387 -22.63 11.24 3.11
N SER A 388 -23.88 11.14 3.56
CA SER A 388 -24.23 11.33 4.97
C SER A 388 -25.14 10.22 5.49
N GLY A 389 -25.07 9.98 6.79
CA GLY A 389 -26.03 9.11 7.46
C GLY A 389 -25.63 8.70 8.88
N SER A 390 -26.12 7.55 9.32
CA SER A 390 -26.07 7.12 10.71
C SER A 390 -25.92 5.62 10.84
N VAL A 391 -25.48 5.18 12.01
CA VAL A 391 -25.46 3.77 12.37
C VAL A 391 -26.86 3.32 12.76
N THR A 392 -27.32 2.24 12.15
CA THR A 392 -28.64 1.65 12.38
C THR A 392 -28.56 0.13 12.50
N LEU A 393 -29.52 -0.45 13.22
CA LEU A 393 -29.74 -1.90 13.26
C LEU A 393 -30.28 -2.37 11.91
N GLN A 394 -29.59 -3.33 11.30
CA GLN A 394 -29.95 -3.96 10.05
C GLN A 394 -30.95 -5.10 10.28
N THR A 395 -31.62 -5.54 9.21
CA THR A 395 -32.64 -6.60 9.29
C THR A 395 -32.09 -7.97 9.69
N ASP A 396 -30.80 -8.19 9.47
CA ASP A 396 -30.08 -9.41 9.87
C ASP A 396 -29.55 -9.37 11.31
N GLY A 397 -29.85 -8.29 12.05
CA GLY A 397 -29.40 -8.07 13.42
C GLY A 397 -28.02 -7.43 13.54
N SER A 398 -27.31 -7.21 12.44
CA SER A 398 -26.04 -6.48 12.43
C SER A 398 -26.24 -4.97 12.59
N TYR A 399 -25.17 -4.24 12.88
CA TYR A 399 -25.16 -2.78 12.86
C TYR A 399 -24.31 -2.30 11.69
N ALA A 400 -24.75 -1.25 11.01
CA ALA A 400 -23.99 -0.64 9.92
C ALA A 400 -24.21 0.86 9.87
N LEU A 401 -23.17 1.60 9.51
CA LEU A 401 -23.26 2.99 9.07
C LEU A 401 -23.81 2.99 7.64
N SER A 402 -25.01 3.56 7.44
CA SER A 402 -25.61 3.70 6.11
C SER A 402 -25.43 5.13 5.60
N LEU A 403 -24.92 5.28 4.38
CA LEU A 403 -24.54 6.55 3.78
C LEU A 403 -25.30 6.74 2.47
N ALA A 404 -25.97 7.89 2.33
CA ALA A 404 -26.66 8.30 1.12
C ALA A 404 -26.14 9.67 0.67
N ASP A 405 -26.14 9.92 -0.64
CA ASP A 405 -25.80 11.23 -1.17
C ASP A 405 -26.83 12.28 -0.70
N ALA A 406 -26.36 13.30 0.01
CA ALA A 406 -27.20 14.35 0.57
C ALA A 406 -27.92 15.19 -0.52
N SER A 407 -27.39 15.20 -1.74
CA SER A 407 -27.98 15.92 -2.88
C SER A 407 -29.05 15.12 -3.64
N GLY A 408 -29.08 13.79 -3.48
CA GLY A 408 -29.95 12.89 -4.23
C GLY A 408 -29.54 12.67 -5.70
N THR A 409 -28.31 13.04 -6.08
CA THR A 409 -27.74 12.78 -7.42
C THR A 409 -27.44 11.29 -7.59
N ASP A 410 -26.90 10.67 -6.54
CA ASP A 410 -26.66 9.24 -6.44
C ASP A 410 -27.75 8.58 -5.56
N SER A 411 -28.46 7.60 -6.13
CA SER A 411 -29.55 6.89 -5.44
C SER A 411 -29.08 5.66 -4.65
N ASN A 412 -27.80 5.31 -4.72
CA ASN A 412 -27.26 4.17 -3.99
C ASN A 412 -27.14 4.48 -2.49
N ILE A 413 -27.26 3.43 -1.67
CA ILE A 413 -26.96 3.48 -0.24
C ILE A 413 -25.70 2.65 -0.04
N TYR A 414 -24.66 3.30 0.48
CA TYR A 414 -23.40 2.68 0.82
C TYR A 414 -23.41 2.30 2.29
N THR A 415 -22.79 1.19 2.65
CA THR A 415 -22.78 0.72 4.03
C THR A 415 -21.37 0.46 4.52
N ILE A 416 -21.13 0.63 5.82
CA ILE A 416 -19.91 0.17 6.49
C ILE A 416 -20.38 -0.63 7.71
N TYR A 417 -20.15 -1.94 7.68
CA TYR A 417 -20.66 -2.85 8.72
C TYR A 417 -19.80 -2.77 9.97
N TYR A 418 -20.46 -2.90 11.12
CA TYR A 418 -19.79 -3.09 12.39
C TYR A 418 -19.01 -4.41 12.36
N PRO A 419 -17.69 -4.40 12.63
CA PRO A 419 -16.83 -5.54 12.30
C PRO A 419 -16.96 -6.73 13.26
N PHE A 420 -17.56 -6.54 14.44
CA PHE A 420 -17.68 -7.62 15.42
C PHE A 420 -18.83 -8.56 15.08
N SER A 421 -18.53 -9.85 15.09
CA SER A 421 -19.43 -10.93 14.75
C SER A 421 -19.26 -12.13 15.69
N THR A 422 -20.17 -13.08 15.60
CA THR A 422 -20.09 -14.36 16.31
C THR A 422 -18.86 -15.20 15.97
N GLN A 423 -18.07 -14.84 14.94
CA GLN A 423 -16.90 -15.60 14.49
C GLN A 423 -15.54 -14.97 14.88
N ASN A 424 -15.51 -13.68 15.23
CA ASN A 424 -14.25 -12.95 15.49
C ASN A 424 -14.19 -12.18 16.81
N VAL A 425 -15.24 -12.21 17.63
CA VAL A 425 -15.16 -11.62 18.98
C VAL A 425 -14.18 -12.41 19.83
N LEU A 426 -13.20 -11.70 20.36
CA LEU A 426 -12.15 -12.22 21.23
C LEU A 426 -12.66 -12.32 22.67
N ALA A 427 -12.18 -13.32 23.42
CA ALA A 427 -12.75 -13.68 24.73
C ALA A 427 -12.56 -12.59 25.82
N ASP A 428 -11.60 -11.70 25.64
CA ASP A 428 -11.24 -10.62 26.57
C ASP A 428 -11.84 -9.26 26.20
N TYR A 429 -12.62 -9.19 25.11
CA TYR A 429 -13.32 -7.99 24.68
C TYR A 429 -14.82 -8.20 24.59
N THR A 430 -15.61 -7.26 25.12
CA THR A 430 -17.08 -7.26 24.96
C THR A 430 -17.48 -6.05 24.11
N PRO A 431 -17.91 -6.26 22.85
CA PRO A 431 -18.36 -5.19 21.99
C PRO A 431 -19.59 -4.44 22.55
N VAL A 432 -19.65 -3.13 22.30
CA VAL A 432 -20.76 -2.26 22.74
C VAL A 432 -22.09 -2.63 22.08
N PHE A 433 -22.05 -3.06 20.82
CA PHE A 433 -23.25 -3.52 20.11
C PHE A 433 -23.36 -5.05 20.19
N PRO A 434 -24.58 -5.60 20.31
CA PRO A 434 -24.80 -7.04 20.18
C PRO A 434 -24.21 -7.57 18.87
N VAL A 435 -23.46 -8.66 18.97
CA VAL A 435 -22.83 -9.27 17.80
C VAL A 435 -23.80 -10.13 17.02
N ALA A 436 -23.73 -10.02 15.70
CA ALA A 436 -24.53 -10.79 14.76
C ALA A 436 -23.68 -11.86 14.04
N ALA A 437 -24.30 -12.64 13.15
CA ALA A 437 -23.54 -13.44 12.20
C ALA A 437 -22.73 -12.51 11.26
N PRO A 438 -21.54 -12.93 10.81
CA PRO A 438 -20.80 -12.16 9.81
C PRO A 438 -21.65 -11.99 8.53
N PRO A 439 -21.50 -10.87 7.79
CA PRO A 439 -22.20 -10.68 6.53
C PRO A 439 -21.96 -11.85 5.56
N ALA A 440 -22.99 -12.31 4.86
CA ALA A 440 -22.90 -13.52 4.05
C ALA A 440 -21.94 -13.42 2.84
N TRP A 441 -21.51 -12.20 2.49
CA TRP A 441 -20.63 -11.91 1.36
C TRP A 441 -19.14 -11.90 1.73
N ILE A 442 -18.77 -11.83 3.02
CA ILE A 442 -17.36 -12.03 3.41
C ILE A 442 -17.00 -13.52 3.41
N SER A 443 -15.74 -13.82 3.11
CA SER A 443 -15.25 -15.19 3.13
C SER A 443 -15.19 -15.76 4.56
N ALA A 444 -15.18 -17.09 4.70
CA ALA A 444 -15.04 -17.74 6.01
C ALA A 444 -13.68 -17.46 6.68
N ALA A 445 -12.65 -17.07 5.92
CA ALA A 445 -11.38 -16.61 6.45
C ALA A 445 -11.54 -15.19 7.03
N MET A 446 -12.07 -14.27 6.21
CA MET A 446 -12.34 -12.88 6.60
C MET A 446 -13.26 -12.75 7.82
N ALA A 447 -14.26 -13.63 7.92
CA ALA A 447 -15.17 -13.64 9.07
C ALA A 447 -14.48 -13.91 10.43
N LYS A 448 -13.24 -14.42 10.44
CA LYS A 448 -12.47 -14.72 11.65
C LYS A 448 -11.47 -13.62 12.00
N GLU A 449 -11.25 -12.67 11.12
CA GLU A 449 -10.28 -11.59 11.32
C GLU A 449 -10.76 -10.69 12.46
N SER A 450 -9.84 -10.27 13.34
CA SER A 450 -10.19 -9.31 14.38
C SER A 450 -10.54 -7.95 13.77
N ALA A 451 -11.30 -7.12 14.48
CA ALA A 451 -11.59 -5.77 14.01
C ALA A 451 -10.31 -4.95 13.76
N SER A 452 -9.27 -5.15 14.57
CA SER A 452 -7.97 -4.49 14.40
C SER A 452 -7.22 -5.01 13.18
N GLN A 453 -7.25 -6.33 12.92
CA GLN A 453 -6.69 -6.90 11.71
C GLN A 453 -7.35 -6.28 10.47
N MET A 454 -8.68 -6.19 10.44
CA MET A 454 -9.40 -5.60 9.30
C MET A 454 -9.01 -4.13 9.05
N ILE A 455 -8.67 -3.39 10.10
CA ILE A 455 -8.19 -2.00 9.99
C ILE A 455 -6.75 -1.94 9.51
N PHE A 456 -5.85 -2.77 10.04
CA PHE A 456 -4.45 -2.81 9.60
C PHE A 456 -4.31 -3.31 8.16
N ALA A 457 -5.08 -4.33 7.79
CA ALA A 457 -5.13 -4.93 6.47
C ALA A 457 -6.01 -4.16 5.48
N CYS A 458 -6.86 -3.26 5.98
CA CYS A 458 -7.83 -2.53 5.18
C CYS A 458 -8.65 -3.47 4.28
N ASP A 459 -9.28 -4.47 4.90
CA ASP A 459 -10.03 -5.51 4.20
C ASP A 459 -11.38 -5.81 4.86
N ALA A 460 -12.00 -6.92 4.48
CA ALA A 460 -13.31 -7.37 4.95
C ALA A 460 -14.35 -6.24 4.93
N VAL A 461 -14.94 -5.88 6.09
CA VAL A 461 -16.01 -4.86 6.14
C VAL A 461 -15.52 -3.42 5.98
N PHE A 462 -14.21 -3.19 6.10
CA PHE A 462 -13.58 -1.89 5.93
C PHE A 462 -13.00 -1.69 4.53
N ALA A 463 -12.80 -2.77 3.76
CA ALA A 463 -12.59 -2.71 2.33
C ALA A 463 -12.84 -4.07 1.65
N ASP A 464 -13.97 -4.20 0.98
CA ASP A 464 -14.32 -5.46 0.29
C ASP A 464 -14.21 -5.38 -1.22
N ASN A 465 -14.05 -4.17 -1.76
CA ASN A 465 -14.11 -3.90 -3.18
C ASN A 465 -15.43 -4.42 -3.79
N THR A 466 -15.46 -5.63 -4.33
CA THR A 466 -16.54 -6.14 -5.18
C THR A 466 -17.52 -7.09 -4.48
N LEU A 467 -17.32 -7.40 -3.20
CA LEU A 467 -18.06 -8.50 -2.55
C LEU A 467 -19.54 -8.19 -2.32
N ARG A 468 -19.93 -6.90 -2.33
CA ARG A 468 -21.34 -6.47 -2.16
C ARG A 468 -22.17 -6.45 -3.44
N GLY A 469 -21.61 -6.88 -4.56
CA GLY A 469 -22.31 -6.87 -5.85
C GLY A 469 -22.50 -5.48 -6.46
N LEU A 470 -21.80 -4.47 -5.92
CA LEU A 470 -21.71 -3.15 -6.55
C LEU A 470 -20.87 -3.23 -7.82
N SER A 471 -21.17 -2.34 -8.76
CA SER A 471 -20.44 -2.20 -10.02
C SER A 471 -20.47 -0.75 -10.48
N GLY A 472 -19.72 -0.41 -11.52
CA GLY A 472 -19.77 0.93 -12.07
C GLY A 472 -19.24 2.00 -11.10
N ALA A 473 -19.73 3.22 -11.27
CA ALA A 473 -19.44 4.34 -10.37
C ALA A 473 -19.76 4.04 -8.90
N ALA A 474 -20.77 3.21 -8.61
CA ALA A 474 -21.13 2.87 -7.23
C ALA A 474 -20.02 2.08 -6.53
N LEU A 475 -19.36 1.17 -7.23
CA LEU A 475 -18.20 0.45 -6.70
C LEU A 475 -17.06 1.42 -6.35
N ALA A 476 -16.78 2.39 -7.24
CA ALA A 476 -15.75 3.39 -7.02
C ALA A 476 -16.07 4.29 -5.82
N VAL A 477 -17.33 4.69 -5.65
CA VAL A 477 -17.79 5.46 -4.48
C VAL A 477 -17.65 4.66 -3.19
N GLN A 478 -18.11 3.40 -3.16
CA GLN A 478 -17.95 2.53 -1.98
C GLN A 478 -16.48 2.43 -1.59
N GLY A 479 -15.60 2.13 -2.55
CA GLY A 479 -14.16 2.04 -2.32
C GLY A 479 -13.58 3.34 -1.78
N ASP A 480 -13.94 4.50 -2.34
CA ASP A 480 -13.43 5.78 -1.85
C ASP A 480 -13.87 6.11 -0.40
N LEU A 481 -15.11 5.75 -0.04
CA LEU A 481 -15.62 5.88 1.34
C LEU A 481 -14.90 4.92 2.30
N GLU A 482 -14.72 3.66 1.90
CA GLU A 482 -13.98 2.62 2.64
C GLU A 482 -12.52 3.01 2.88
N ASN A 483 -11.82 3.45 1.84
CA ASN A 483 -10.43 3.90 1.91
C ASN A 483 -10.28 5.09 2.87
N SER A 484 -11.23 6.05 2.82
CA SER A 484 -11.23 7.22 3.70
C SER A 484 -11.36 6.83 5.17
N ILE A 485 -12.28 5.91 5.49
CA ILE A 485 -12.52 5.45 6.86
C ILE A 485 -11.33 4.62 7.36
N SER A 486 -10.81 3.71 6.54
CA SER A 486 -9.63 2.89 6.87
C SER A 486 -8.39 3.76 7.14
N ALA A 487 -8.15 4.77 6.31
CA ALA A 487 -7.07 5.74 6.53
C ALA A 487 -7.27 6.54 7.82
N ALA A 488 -8.50 6.97 8.12
CA ALA A 488 -8.80 7.72 9.33
C ALA A 488 -8.59 6.91 10.62
N PHE A 489 -8.89 5.60 10.63
CA PHE A 489 -8.54 4.72 11.75
C PHE A 489 -7.01 4.60 11.92
N ASN A 490 -6.28 4.28 10.85
CA ASN A 490 -4.83 4.12 10.90
C ASN A 490 -4.12 5.41 11.34
N ARG A 491 -4.67 6.58 11.01
CA ARG A 491 -4.12 7.90 11.39
C ARG A 491 -4.63 8.43 12.74
N GLY A 492 -5.54 7.72 13.42
CA GLY A 492 -6.08 8.10 14.73
C GLY A 492 -7.07 9.26 14.72
N ILE A 493 -7.63 9.59 13.57
CA ILE A 493 -8.50 10.77 13.35
C ILE A 493 -9.96 10.39 13.07
N ILE A 494 -10.31 9.11 13.15
CA ILE A 494 -11.66 8.60 12.85
C ILE A 494 -12.79 9.27 13.67
N LEU A 495 -12.48 9.77 14.87
CA LEU A 495 -13.44 10.48 15.73
C LEU A 495 -13.47 12.00 15.51
N ASN A 496 -12.52 12.54 14.73
CA ASN A 496 -12.51 13.95 14.32
C ASN A 496 -13.62 14.22 13.30
N ASP A 497 -13.86 15.50 13.01
CA ASP A 497 -14.74 15.89 11.91
C ASP A 497 -14.16 15.36 10.58
N PRO A 498 -14.90 14.56 9.79
CA PRO A 498 -14.37 13.99 8.55
C PRO A 498 -13.88 15.02 7.52
N SER A 499 -14.37 16.26 7.57
CA SER A 499 -13.85 17.35 6.73
C SER A 499 -12.38 17.71 7.01
N THR A 500 -11.86 17.30 8.16
CA THR A 500 -10.46 17.54 8.57
C THR A 500 -9.53 16.37 8.24
N TRP A 501 -10.02 15.24 7.74
CA TRP A 501 -9.20 14.04 7.58
C TRP A 501 -8.04 14.19 6.58
N GLY A 502 -8.15 15.12 5.63
CA GLY A 502 -7.08 15.47 4.70
C GLY A 502 -5.99 16.37 5.28
N ASP A 503 -6.17 16.93 6.48
CA ASP A 503 -5.17 17.76 7.15
C ASP A 503 -4.20 16.88 7.94
N SER A 504 -3.03 16.64 7.36
CA SER A 504 -1.99 15.79 7.96
C SER A 504 -1.39 16.34 9.25
N SER A 505 -1.59 17.61 9.57
CA SER A 505 -1.17 18.18 10.87
C SER A 505 -1.98 17.66 12.04
N THR A 506 -3.16 17.08 11.78
CA THR A 506 -4.06 16.51 12.80
C THR A 506 -3.82 15.01 13.05
N TRP A 507 -2.97 14.37 12.24
CA TRP A 507 -2.75 12.94 12.28
C TRP A 507 -1.90 12.53 13.49
N TYR A 508 -2.14 11.30 13.94
CA TYR A 508 -1.46 10.66 15.07
C TYR A 508 -1.56 11.44 16.41
N PRO A 509 -2.77 11.86 16.83
CA PRO A 509 -2.93 12.57 18.09
C PRO A 509 -2.66 11.66 19.27
N ASP A 510 -1.89 12.14 20.26
CA ASP A 510 -1.52 11.38 21.46
C ASP A 510 -2.72 10.89 22.30
N SER A 511 -3.90 11.49 22.09
CA SER A 511 -5.14 11.19 22.81
C SER A 511 -5.95 10.01 22.24
N GLN A 512 -5.57 9.44 21.10
CA GLN A 512 -6.31 8.37 20.43
C GLN A 512 -5.36 7.21 20.05
N PRO A 513 -5.85 5.97 19.95
CA PRO A 513 -5.09 4.91 19.29
C PRO A 513 -4.95 5.22 17.80
N PHE A 514 -3.78 4.88 17.25
CA PHE A 514 -3.43 5.02 15.83
C PHE A 514 -2.35 4.01 15.47
N ASN A 515 -2.08 3.85 14.19
CA ASN A 515 -1.07 2.93 13.72
C ASN A 515 0.35 3.52 13.86
N TYR A 516 1.07 3.15 14.92
CA TYR A 516 2.43 3.63 15.19
C TYR A 516 3.45 3.19 14.14
N TRP A 517 3.21 2.07 13.46
CA TRP A 517 4.00 1.65 12.29
C TRP A 517 3.90 2.68 11.17
N VAL A 518 2.70 3.19 10.90
CA VAL A 518 2.49 4.22 9.87
C VAL A 518 3.15 5.53 10.28
N LYS A 519 2.92 6.02 11.51
CA LYS A 519 3.59 7.24 12.02
C LYS A 519 5.12 7.16 11.91
N TYR A 520 5.70 5.99 12.19
CA TYR A 520 7.14 5.78 12.12
C TYR A 520 7.69 6.03 10.71
N TRP A 521 7.05 5.48 9.67
CA TRP A 521 7.53 5.62 8.29
C TRP A 521 7.34 7.03 7.71
N HIS A 522 6.37 7.80 8.21
CA HIS A 522 6.19 9.21 7.85
C HIS A 522 7.07 10.19 8.66
N GLN A 523 7.99 9.70 9.49
CA GLN A 523 8.90 10.58 10.22
C GLN A 523 9.73 11.42 9.25
N ALA A 524 9.83 12.72 9.55
CA ALA A 524 10.68 13.63 8.79
C ALA A 524 12.14 13.14 8.81
N GLY A 525 12.73 13.00 7.62
CA GLY A 525 14.11 12.57 7.43
C GLY A 525 14.33 11.06 7.39
N LEU A 526 13.32 10.23 7.69
CA LEU A 526 13.41 8.78 7.53
C LEU A 526 13.08 8.35 6.09
N THR A 527 12.03 8.95 5.53
CA THR A 527 11.59 8.79 4.14
C THR A 527 11.68 10.11 3.39
N GLU A 528 11.80 10.01 2.07
CA GLU A 528 11.83 11.16 1.19
C GLU A 528 10.51 11.94 1.31
N SER A 529 10.62 13.21 1.70
CA SER A 529 9.49 14.09 1.99
C SER A 529 8.46 13.56 3.01
N GLY A 530 8.82 12.56 3.83
CA GLY A 530 7.89 11.94 4.77
C GLY A 530 6.81 11.08 4.11
N LEU A 531 6.98 10.65 2.86
CA LEU A 531 6.04 9.80 2.13
C LEU A 531 6.36 8.32 2.34
N ALA A 532 5.33 7.51 2.60
CA ALA A 532 5.44 6.07 2.84
C ALA A 532 4.17 5.34 2.40
N TYR A 533 4.31 4.13 1.87
CA TYR A 533 3.16 3.25 1.61
C TYR A 533 3.10 2.22 2.74
N ALA A 534 2.72 2.65 3.95
CA ALA A 534 2.85 1.86 5.17
C ALA A 534 1.60 1.05 5.54
N PHE A 535 0.48 1.30 4.85
CA PHE A 535 -0.74 0.49 4.89
C PHE A 535 -1.47 0.60 3.53
N PRO A 536 -2.42 -0.29 3.20
CA PRO A 536 -2.96 -0.40 1.84
C PRO A 536 -3.61 0.85 1.25
N TYR A 537 -4.09 1.78 2.08
CA TYR A 537 -4.72 3.03 1.65
C TYR A 537 -4.00 4.29 2.14
N ASP A 538 -2.67 4.21 2.29
CA ASP A 538 -1.84 5.37 2.65
C ASP A 538 -1.80 6.44 1.54
N ASP A 539 -2.15 6.05 0.32
CA ASP A 539 -2.34 6.93 -0.83
C ASP A 539 -3.47 7.94 -0.60
N LYS A 540 -4.42 7.62 0.30
CA LYS A 540 -5.52 8.53 0.62
C LYS A 540 -4.97 9.83 1.19
N PHE A 541 -5.31 10.95 0.54
CA PHE A 541 -4.80 12.30 0.82
C PHE A 541 -3.30 12.51 0.50
N GLY A 542 -2.72 11.67 -0.37
CA GLY A 542 -1.42 11.91 -1.02
C GLY A 542 -0.21 11.70 -0.12
N SER A 543 -0.23 10.68 0.74
CA SER A 543 0.88 10.41 1.68
C SER A 543 1.75 9.21 1.30
N SER A 544 1.42 8.52 0.21
CA SER A 544 2.17 7.34 -0.21
C SER A 544 3.32 7.63 -1.17
N THR A 545 4.14 6.60 -1.39
CA THR A 545 5.29 6.60 -2.32
C THR A 545 4.89 6.30 -3.76
N ASN A 546 3.60 6.23 -4.07
CA ASN A 546 3.13 5.86 -5.41
C ASN A 546 3.53 6.92 -6.44
N ILE A 547 4.26 6.50 -7.49
CA ILE A 547 4.57 7.35 -8.64
C ILE A 547 3.88 6.80 -9.87
N GLN A 548 2.91 7.55 -10.38
CA GLN A 548 2.27 7.31 -11.67
C GLN A 548 2.70 8.39 -12.66
N GLN A 549 3.24 7.98 -13.81
CA GLN A 549 3.74 8.93 -14.81
C GLN A 549 3.59 8.39 -16.24
N SER A 550 3.29 9.31 -17.17
CA SER A 550 3.30 9.05 -18.60
C SER A 550 4.61 9.48 -19.26
N SER A 551 4.89 8.87 -20.41
CA SER A 551 6.10 9.12 -21.21
C SER A 551 7.41 8.84 -20.46
N VAL A 552 7.44 7.78 -19.65
CA VAL A 552 8.61 7.40 -18.85
C VAL A 552 9.72 6.85 -19.74
N GLY A 553 10.89 7.48 -19.68
CA GLY A 553 12.09 7.04 -20.39
C GLY A 553 12.96 6.09 -19.57
N ASN A 554 13.00 6.25 -18.24
CA ASN A 554 13.76 5.40 -17.32
C ASN A 554 13.16 5.44 -15.90
N VAL A 555 13.31 4.34 -15.17
CA VAL A 555 13.06 4.26 -13.72
C VAL A 555 14.38 3.96 -13.00
N SER A 556 14.73 4.75 -11.99
CA SER A 556 15.84 4.45 -11.10
C SER A 556 15.36 3.87 -9.78
N ILE A 557 15.97 2.75 -9.38
CA ILE A 557 15.87 2.18 -8.04
C ILE A 557 17.24 2.30 -7.39
N THR A 558 17.32 2.92 -6.22
CA THR A 558 18.57 2.98 -5.44
C THR A 558 18.40 2.19 -4.17
N LEU A 559 19.23 1.15 -3.97
CA LEU A 559 19.40 0.52 -2.67
C LEU A 559 20.21 1.47 -1.79
N SER A 560 19.58 2.04 -0.76
CA SER A 560 20.21 3.00 0.14
C SER A 560 21.32 2.34 0.98
N THR A 561 22.08 3.15 1.72
CA THR A 561 23.24 2.68 2.49
C THR A 561 22.84 1.79 3.68
N TRP A 562 23.63 0.76 3.98
CA TRP A 562 23.31 -0.15 5.09
C TRP A 562 24.02 0.18 6.38
N GLY A 563 25.08 1.00 6.36
CA GLY A 563 25.95 1.21 7.51
C GLY A 563 27.16 0.29 7.48
N SER A 564 27.77 0.02 8.65
CA SER A 564 29.02 -0.75 8.78
C SER A 564 28.83 -2.18 9.31
N THR A 565 27.60 -2.59 9.62
CA THR A 565 27.34 -3.92 10.17
C THR A 565 27.65 -4.98 9.11
N PRO A 566 28.54 -5.95 9.41
CA PRO A 566 28.83 -7.03 8.48
C PRO A 566 27.54 -7.80 8.18
N MET A 567 27.33 -8.09 6.89
CA MET A 567 26.24 -8.99 6.47
C MET A 567 26.37 -10.31 7.25
N PRO A 568 25.34 -10.74 8.00
CA PRO A 568 25.36 -12.08 8.56
C PRO A 568 25.48 -13.06 7.39
N THR A 569 26.40 -14.02 7.52
CA THR A 569 26.51 -15.09 6.53
C THR A 569 25.22 -15.91 6.61
N VAL A 570 24.31 -15.68 5.67
CA VAL A 570 23.11 -16.51 5.53
C VAL A 570 23.56 -17.86 5.03
N THR A 571 23.71 -18.81 5.95
CA THR A 571 23.81 -20.21 5.58
C THR A 571 22.38 -20.64 5.26
N LEU A 572 22.09 -20.95 3.99
CA LEU A 572 20.82 -21.60 3.64
C LEU A 572 20.75 -22.91 4.44
N ILE A 573 20.02 -22.89 5.56
CA ILE A 573 19.84 -24.07 6.40
C ILE A 573 18.92 -24.99 5.59
N ALA A 574 19.44 -26.13 5.15
CA ALA A 574 18.60 -27.20 4.62
C ALA A 574 17.52 -27.50 5.67
N PRO A 575 16.22 -27.48 5.31
CA PRO A 575 15.18 -27.73 6.29
C PRO A 575 15.44 -29.09 6.97
N PRO A 576 15.08 -29.25 8.26
CA PRO A 576 15.24 -30.53 8.94
C PRO A 576 14.59 -31.62 8.10
N ALA A 577 15.33 -32.71 7.85
CA ALA A 577 14.89 -33.82 7.00
C ALA A 577 13.42 -34.14 7.28
N ALA A 578 12.60 -34.07 6.21
CA ALA A 578 11.16 -34.25 6.29
C ALA A 578 10.81 -35.41 7.23
N ARG A 579 10.21 -35.10 8.38
CA ARG A 579 9.48 -36.14 9.11
C ARG A 579 8.41 -36.61 8.13
N LYS A 580 8.41 -37.90 7.81
CA LYS A 580 7.29 -38.56 7.13
C LYS A 580 6.04 -38.31 7.99
N VAL A 581 5.30 -37.25 7.68
CA VAL A 581 3.97 -37.05 8.24
C VAL A 581 3.11 -38.09 7.55
N ALA A 582 2.64 -39.08 8.31
CA ALA A 582 1.65 -40.02 7.85
C ALA A 582 0.46 -39.23 7.30
N ALA A 583 -0.02 -39.60 6.11
CA ALA A 583 -1.14 -38.97 5.44
C ALA A 583 -2.31 -38.76 6.42
N CYS A 584 -2.49 -37.52 6.86
CA CYS A 584 -3.72 -37.10 7.51
C CYS A 584 -4.57 -36.46 6.42
N ASN A 585 -5.65 -37.14 6.06
CA ASN A 585 -6.65 -36.65 5.13
C ASN A 585 -7.24 -35.32 5.60
N SER A 586 -7.51 -34.45 4.62
CA SER A 586 -8.38 -33.26 4.69
C SER A 586 -7.99 -32.11 5.65
N GLN A 587 -7.08 -31.25 5.18
CA GLN A 587 -7.16 -29.81 5.39
C GLN A 587 -6.90 -29.15 4.02
N PRO A 588 -7.78 -28.27 3.51
CA PRO A 588 -7.51 -27.55 2.27
C PRO A 588 -6.34 -26.59 2.52
N ALA A 589 -5.37 -26.58 1.60
CA ALA A 589 -4.31 -25.58 1.58
C ALA A 589 -4.96 -24.18 1.66
N LEU A 590 -4.49 -23.37 2.61
CA LEU A 590 -4.86 -21.97 2.72
C LEU A 590 -4.40 -21.28 1.43
N LEU A 591 -5.34 -21.12 0.51
CA LEU A 591 -5.15 -20.42 -0.74
C LEU A 591 -5.01 -18.93 -0.42
N VAL A 592 -3.78 -18.48 -0.13
CA VAL A 592 -3.43 -17.06 -0.21
C VAL A 592 -3.46 -16.73 -1.70
N VAL A 593 -4.65 -16.39 -2.20
CA VAL A 593 -4.76 -15.64 -3.44
C VAL A 593 -4.11 -14.31 -3.12
N VAL A 594 -2.90 -14.08 -3.64
CA VAL A 594 -2.38 -12.72 -3.81
C VAL A 594 -3.39 -12.04 -4.73
N ARG A 595 -4.41 -11.41 -4.14
CA ARG A 595 -5.16 -10.40 -4.84
C ARG A 595 -4.16 -9.27 -4.97
N LEU A 596 -3.64 -9.04 -6.18
CA LEU A 596 -3.20 -7.70 -6.54
C LEU A 596 -4.45 -6.82 -6.39
N GLN A 597 -4.66 -6.29 -5.19
CA GLN A 597 -5.56 -5.16 -4.97
C GLN A 597 -4.80 -3.95 -5.50
N LEU A 598 -4.89 -3.73 -6.81
CA LEU A 598 -4.78 -2.37 -7.29
C LEU A 598 -5.85 -1.59 -6.53
N ALA A 599 -5.43 -0.63 -5.71
CA ALA A 599 -6.33 0.33 -5.13
C ALA A 599 -7.22 0.87 -6.27
N ALA A 600 -8.54 0.79 -6.09
CA ALA A 600 -9.52 1.26 -7.07
C ALA A 600 -9.34 2.77 -7.41
N SER A 601 -8.49 3.49 -6.68
CA SER A 601 -7.99 4.82 -7.02
C SER A 601 -7.22 4.89 -8.35
N VAL A 602 -6.56 3.81 -8.79
CA VAL A 602 -5.62 3.81 -9.93
C VAL A 602 -6.33 3.91 -11.30
N ILE A 603 -7.61 3.53 -11.40
CA ILE A 603 -8.36 3.62 -12.66
C ILE A 603 -9.02 4.99 -12.83
N LEU A 604 -9.26 5.75 -11.74
CA LEU A 604 -9.98 7.01 -11.84
C LEU A 604 -9.12 8.18 -12.38
N SER A 605 -7.80 8.14 -12.21
CA SER A 605 -6.90 9.18 -12.73
C SER A 605 -6.70 9.10 -14.25
N MET A 606 -6.98 7.96 -14.88
CA MET A 606 -6.82 7.79 -16.34
C MET A 606 -7.97 8.43 -17.15
N ALA A 607 -9.02 8.95 -16.50
CA ALA A 607 -10.19 9.54 -17.18
C ALA A 607 -10.26 11.08 -17.13
N VAL A 608 -9.31 11.76 -16.47
CA VAL A 608 -9.33 13.23 -16.35
C VAL A 608 -7.92 13.81 -16.49
N SER A 609 -7.42 13.86 -17.72
CA SER A 609 -6.40 14.83 -18.16
C SER A 609 -6.62 15.20 -19.62
#